data_AF-A0A1I3XNL5-F1
#
_entry.id   AF-A0A1I3XNL5-F1
#
_cell.length_a   1.000
_cell.length_b   1.000
_cell.length_c   1.000
_cell.angle_alpha   90.00
_cell.angle_beta   90.00
_cell.angle_gamma   90.00
#
_symmetry.space_group_name_H-M   'P 1'
#
loop_
_entity.id
_entity.type
_entity.pdbx_description
1 polymer ?
#
loop_
_entity_poly.entity_id
_entity_poly.type
_entity_poly.pdbx_seq_one_letter_code
_entity_poly.pdbx_strand_id
1 'polypeptide(L)'
;MEIGDKTVNIEGLPRRKVQHVLLGLPFDLVTIVESATLIEQAISSKKRCFLSTPNINFTIAAHEDNAFYQSVAISDLSVIDGMPLVWLAKLMGFPVKERVAGSDLFQFLSEKHRDKPIKVFFFGGESGVAEKAHEQLNTHSKGMVSVGFYDPGFVSIEDMSKDEIIQKINDAEADFLLVALGAKKGQAWIMNNLTKLNVPVISHLGAVINFVAGSVVRAPEKWRKLGLEWLWRIKQEPNLWKRYLKDGWSLSWLLLTKQLPYYFVNKKYKRDASQNNAVNWQPNTDTLFLAGCFHANNLEKLDALISSTLLTMRPQLKIDMRGLNYIDGTFMARLLILQGHLSVLGCEVVILNLEQKIKRLMSLAGVLKRFKVISG
;
A
#
# COMPACT_ATOMS: atom_id res chain seq x y z
N MET A 1 35.42 -4.98 2.99
CA MET A 1 34.04 -5.23 3.47
C MET A 1 33.43 -3.85 3.73
N GLU A 2 33.10 -3.16 2.64
CA GLU A 2 32.64 -1.77 2.71
C GLU A 2 31.12 -1.77 2.85
N ILE A 3 30.67 -1.21 3.97
CA ILE A 3 29.26 -0.89 4.21
C ILE A 3 28.97 0.30 3.29
N GLY A 4 28.47 -0.01 2.09
CA GLY A 4 28.05 0.99 1.12
C GLY A 4 27.10 1.98 1.75
N ASP A 5 27.41 3.26 1.55
CA ASP A 5 26.69 4.42 2.03
C ASP A 5 25.24 4.41 1.51
N LYS A 6 24.33 3.79 2.27
CA LYS A 6 22.90 3.77 1.99
C LYS A 6 22.26 5.05 2.55
N THR A 7 22.62 6.19 1.98
CA THR A 7 21.80 7.40 2.12
C THR A 7 20.51 7.21 1.31
N VAL A 8 19.51 6.59 1.93
CA VAL A 8 18.13 6.65 1.43
C VAL A 8 17.68 8.09 1.61
N ASN A 9 17.38 8.80 0.52
CA ASN A 9 16.89 10.17 0.58
C ASN A 9 15.51 10.19 1.26
N ILE A 10 15.43 10.79 2.47
CA ILE A 10 14.22 10.80 3.31
C ILE A 10 13.39 12.08 3.12
N GLU A 11 13.68 12.90 2.11
CA GLU A 11 12.82 14.00 1.65
C GLU A 11 11.48 13.54 0.99
N GLY A 12 11.03 12.33 1.33
CA GLY A 12 10.06 11.57 0.56
C GLY A 12 9.13 10.68 1.36
N LEU A 13 8.90 10.94 2.66
CA LEU A 13 7.70 10.39 3.29
C LEU A 13 6.50 10.91 2.46
N PRO A 14 5.72 10.04 1.80
CA PRO A 14 4.59 10.50 1.04
C PRO A 14 3.67 11.23 2.01
N ARG A 15 3.35 12.49 1.69
CA ARG A 15 2.25 13.22 2.33
C ARG A 15 0.94 12.55 1.91
N ARG A 16 0.71 11.29 2.30
CA ARG A 16 -0.57 10.65 2.04
C ARG A 16 -1.58 11.32 2.96
N LYS A 17 -2.39 12.20 2.38
CA LYS A 17 -3.12 13.26 3.11
C LYS A 17 -4.25 12.73 3.99
N VAL A 18 -4.89 11.63 3.60
CA VAL A 18 -6.01 11.03 4.33
C VAL A 18 -5.81 9.52 4.39
N GLN A 19 -5.25 9.06 5.50
CA GLN A 19 -4.96 7.65 5.72
C GLN A 19 -5.87 7.08 6.79
N HIS A 20 -6.35 5.87 6.61
CA HIS A 20 -7.01 5.13 7.67
C HIS A 20 -6.56 3.68 7.69
N VAL A 21 -6.46 3.13 8.90
CA VAL A 21 -6.35 1.68 9.06
C VAL A 21 -7.71 1.04 8.83
N LEU A 22 -7.70 0.03 7.96
CA LEU A 22 -8.81 -0.90 7.81
C LEU A 22 -8.25 -2.32 7.83
N LEU A 23 -8.81 -3.18 8.70
CA LEU A 23 -8.38 -4.58 8.82
C LEU A 23 -6.86 -4.76 8.95
N GLY A 24 -6.18 -3.87 9.68
CA GLY A 24 -4.74 -3.96 9.93
C GLY A 24 -3.83 -3.46 8.80
N LEU A 25 -4.38 -2.86 7.74
CA LEU A 25 -3.63 -2.24 6.65
C LEU A 25 -3.87 -0.73 6.56
N PRO A 26 -2.85 0.08 6.24
CA PRO A 26 -3.03 1.49 5.94
C PRO A 26 -3.55 1.69 4.51
N PHE A 27 -4.63 2.45 4.37
CA PHE A 27 -5.22 2.84 3.08
C PHE A 27 -5.25 4.35 2.93
N ASP A 28 -4.99 4.80 1.70
CA ASP A 28 -5.17 6.16 1.25
C ASP A 28 -6.59 6.31 0.70
N LEU A 29 -7.35 7.23 1.31
CA LEU A 29 -8.73 7.50 0.94
C LEU A 29 -8.78 8.51 -0.20
N VAL A 30 -8.30 8.08 -1.36
CA VAL A 30 -8.19 8.88 -2.59
C VAL A 30 -9.14 8.38 -3.68
N THR A 31 -9.45 9.27 -4.61
CA THR A 31 -10.15 8.99 -5.88
C THR A 31 -9.16 8.52 -6.96
N ILE A 32 -9.68 8.03 -8.08
CA ILE A 32 -8.95 7.75 -9.31
C ILE A 32 -8.22 9.01 -9.79
N VAL A 33 -8.89 10.17 -9.76
CA VAL A 33 -8.30 11.45 -10.20
C VAL A 33 -7.16 11.89 -9.27
N GLU A 34 -7.37 11.82 -7.96
CA GLU A 34 -6.32 12.13 -6.97
C GLU A 34 -5.15 11.15 -7.10
N SER A 35 -5.41 9.85 -7.30
CA SER A 35 -4.38 8.83 -7.52
C SER A 35 -3.58 9.07 -8.79
N ALA A 36 -4.26 9.39 -9.90
CA ALA A 36 -3.62 9.72 -11.17
C ALA A 36 -2.75 10.97 -11.04
N THR A 37 -3.21 11.98 -10.29
CA THR A 37 -2.43 13.20 -10.02
C THR A 37 -1.15 12.89 -9.24
N LEU A 38 -1.22 12.03 -8.22
CA LEU A 38 -0.05 11.60 -7.45
C LEU A 38 0.95 10.81 -8.32
N ILE A 39 0.47 9.96 -9.21
CA ILE A 39 1.29 9.23 -10.19
C ILE A 39 2.00 10.21 -11.15
N GLU A 40 1.26 11.16 -11.73
CA GLU A 40 1.83 12.17 -12.64
C GLU A 40 2.85 13.08 -11.93
N GLN A 41 2.63 13.41 -10.65
CA GLN A 41 3.59 14.13 -9.82
C GLN A 41 4.86 13.30 -9.55
N ALA A 42 4.73 12.01 -9.28
CA ALA A 42 5.87 11.12 -9.09
C ALA A 42 6.74 11.03 -10.36
N ILE A 43 6.09 10.87 -11.52
CA ILE A 43 6.76 10.84 -12.83
C ILE A 43 7.51 12.17 -13.09
N SER A 44 6.81 13.30 -12.97
CA SER A 44 7.41 14.63 -13.27
C SER A 44 8.56 15.01 -12.32
N SER A 45 8.46 14.62 -11.04
CA SER A 45 9.51 14.88 -10.06
C SER A 45 10.59 13.80 -10.01
N LYS A 46 10.46 12.73 -10.81
CA LYS A 46 11.30 11.52 -10.76
C LYS A 46 11.43 10.94 -9.34
N LYS A 47 10.39 11.11 -8.53
CA LYS A 47 10.31 10.53 -7.19
C LYS A 47 9.60 9.19 -7.28
N ARG A 48 10.07 8.22 -6.51
CA ARG A 48 9.46 6.89 -6.45
C ARG A 48 8.02 6.98 -5.96
N CYS A 49 7.14 6.25 -6.62
CA CYS A 49 5.77 5.97 -6.21
C CYS A 49 5.49 4.47 -6.41
N PHE A 50 5.68 3.70 -5.34
CA PHE A 50 5.22 2.33 -5.27
C PHE A 50 3.71 2.30 -4.98
N LEU A 51 2.92 1.97 -6.00
CA LEU A 51 1.47 1.81 -5.88
C LEU A 51 1.12 0.37 -5.51
N SER A 52 0.42 0.22 -4.38
CA SER A 52 -0.29 -1.00 -4.01
C SER A 52 -1.80 -0.80 -4.15
N THR A 53 -2.48 -1.86 -4.57
CA THR A 53 -3.95 -1.87 -4.73
C THR A 53 -4.56 -2.99 -3.85
N PRO A 54 -4.50 -2.90 -2.50
CA PRO A 54 -4.97 -4.00 -1.68
C PRO A 54 -6.47 -4.26 -1.84
N ASN A 55 -6.78 -5.52 -2.12
CA ASN A 55 -8.11 -6.11 -2.12
C ASN A 55 -8.28 -7.05 -0.90
N ILE A 56 -9.35 -7.83 -0.83
CA ILE A 56 -9.56 -8.78 0.28
C ILE A 56 -8.41 -9.81 0.36
N ASN A 57 -7.98 -10.33 -0.79
CA ASN A 57 -6.90 -11.31 -0.84
C ASN A 57 -5.58 -10.73 -0.31
N PHE A 58 -5.25 -9.48 -0.64
CA PHE A 58 -4.11 -8.77 -0.05
C PHE A 58 -4.26 -8.60 1.46
N THR A 59 -5.47 -8.28 1.93
CA THR A 59 -5.73 -8.12 3.35
C THR A 59 -5.47 -9.41 4.11
N ILE A 60 -5.96 -10.54 3.61
CA ILE A 60 -5.75 -11.87 4.20
C ILE A 60 -4.26 -12.25 4.13
N ALA A 61 -3.63 -12.10 2.97
CA ALA A 61 -2.21 -12.40 2.79
C ALA A 61 -1.33 -11.58 3.74
N ALA A 62 -1.62 -10.29 3.93
CA ALA A 62 -0.92 -9.45 4.89
C ALA A 62 -1.12 -9.94 6.33
N HIS A 63 -2.29 -10.49 6.68
CA HIS A 63 -2.51 -11.04 8.01
C HIS A 63 -1.67 -12.30 8.28
N GLU A 64 -1.50 -13.16 7.28
CA GLU A 64 -0.79 -14.43 7.35
C GLU A 64 0.74 -14.28 7.17
N ASP A 65 1.19 -13.28 6.41
CA ASP A 65 2.59 -13.10 6.02
C ASP A 65 3.08 -11.67 6.34
N ASN A 66 4.08 -11.58 7.22
CA ASN A 66 4.63 -10.29 7.61
C ASN A 66 5.42 -9.61 6.48
N ALA A 67 6.10 -10.35 5.61
CA ALA A 67 6.82 -9.77 4.48
C ALA A 67 5.86 -9.17 3.46
N PHE A 68 4.72 -9.83 3.23
CA PHE A 68 3.64 -9.28 2.39
C PHE A 68 3.00 -8.04 3.01
N TYR A 69 2.80 -8.03 4.34
CA TYR A 69 2.35 -6.82 5.02
C TYR A 69 3.33 -5.66 4.83
N GLN A 70 4.63 -5.92 4.99
CA GLN A 70 5.66 -4.89 4.84
C GLN A 70 5.65 -4.28 3.44
N SER A 71 5.44 -5.08 2.39
CA SER A 71 5.37 -4.56 1.02
C SER A 71 4.21 -3.58 0.80
N VAL A 72 3.08 -3.76 1.48
CA VAL A 72 1.96 -2.82 1.45
C VAL A 72 2.22 -1.60 2.34
N ALA A 73 2.82 -1.80 3.52
CA ALA A 73 3.08 -0.72 4.47
C ALA A 73 4.09 0.31 3.95
N ILE A 74 5.09 -0.13 3.19
CA ILE A 74 6.14 0.73 2.61
C ILE A 74 5.76 1.33 1.26
N SER A 75 4.59 0.98 0.71
CA SER A 75 4.17 1.54 -0.57
C SER A 75 4.09 3.06 -0.44
N ASP A 76 4.19 3.80 -1.53
CA ASP A 76 4.04 5.26 -1.49
C ASP A 76 2.56 5.67 -1.62
N LEU A 77 1.77 4.80 -2.27
CA LEU A 77 0.32 4.90 -2.43
C LEU A 77 -0.33 3.52 -2.20
N SER A 78 -1.37 3.44 -1.39
CA SER A 78 -2.11 2.21 -1.06
C SER A 78 -3.61 2.47 -1.19
N VAL A 79 -4.21 2.09 -2.31
CA VAL A 79 -5.62 2.41 -2.63
C VAL A 79 -6.57 1.26 -2.31
N ILE A 80 -7.86 1.54 -2.14
CA ILE A 80 -8.86 0.50 -1.89
C ILE A 80 -9.33 -0.15 -3.21
N ASP A 81 -8.83 -1.35 -3.50
CA ASP A 81 -9.22 -2.14 -4.68
C ASP A 81 -10.24 -3.23 -4.32
N GLY A 82 -11.49 -2.84 -4.13
CA GLY A 82 -12.58 -3.80 -3.95
C GLY A 82 -13.80 -3.24 -3.22
N MET A 83 -14.98 -3.55 -3.74
CA MET A 83 -16.24 -3.06 -3.15
C MET A 83 -16.50 -3.53 -1.72
N PRO A 84 -16.18 -4.78 -1.32
CA PRO A 84 -16.33 -5.19 0.08
C PRO A 84 -15.54 -4.32 1.07
N LEU A 85 -14.32 -3.91 0.69
CA LEU A 85 -13.51 -3.01 1.52
C LEU A 85 -14.09 -1.59 1.53
N VAL A 86 -14.61 -1.10 0.40
CA VAL A 86 -15.31 0.20 0.32
C VAL A 86 -16.56 0.20 1.22
N TRP A 87 -17.40 -0.84 1.14
CA TRP A 87 -18.59 -0.98 1.99
C TRP A 87 -18.22 -1.01 3.46
N LEU A 88 -17.19 -1.78 3.81
CA LEU A 88 -16.70 -1.85 5.18
C LEU A 88 -16.17 -0.50 5.67
N ALA A 89 -15.37 0.19 4.86
CA ALA A 89 -14.87 1.52 5.19
C ALA A 89 -16.02 2.52 5.41
N LYS A 90 -17.05 2.51 4.55
CA LYS A 90 -18.26 3.32 4.72
C LYS A 90 -19.03 2.97 6.00
N LEU A 91 -19.18 1.68 6.31
CA LEU A 91 -19.79 1.22 7.56
C LEU A 91 -19.03 1.72 8.80
N MET A 92 -17.70 1.85 8.69
CA MET A 92 -16.85 2.41 9.75
C MET A 92 -16.89 3.94 9.82
N GLY A 93 -17.63 4.61 8.94
CA GLY A 93 -17.75 6.07 8.87
C GLY A 93 -16.55 6.75 8.22
N PHE A 94 -15.72 6.02 7.46
CA PHE A 94 -14.59 6.61 6.75
C PHE A 94 -15.08 7.39 5.51
N PRO A 95 -14.46 8.53 5.17
CA PRO A 95 -14.87 9.37 4.05
C PRO A 95 -14.42 8.80 2.69
N VAL A 96 -14.74 7.53 2.41
CA VAL A 96 -14.40 6.88 1.14
C VAL A 96 -15.31 7.37 0.03
N LYS A 97 -14.73 8.11 -0.91
CA LYS A 97 -15.43 8.64 -2.07
C LYS A 97 -15.77 7.54 -3.09
N GLU A 98 -14.79 6.70 -3.44
CA GLU A 98 -14.96 5.66 -4.45
C GLU A 98 -14.00 4.47 -4.29
N ARG A 99 -14.22 3.44 -5.10
CA ARG A 99 -13.28 2.32 -5.28
C ARG A 99 -12.22 2.73 -6.31
N VAL A 100 -10.95 2.48 -6.01
CA VAL A 100 -9.85 2.70 -6.96
C VAL A 100 -9.23 1.35 -7.30
N ALA A 101 -9.74 0.72 -8.36
CA ALA A 101 -9.13 -0.49 -8.88
C ALA A 101 -7.91 -0.14 -9.74
N GLY A 102 -6.84 -0.92 -9.64
CA GLY A 102 -5.64 -0.69 -10.45
C GLY A 102 -5.92 -0.72 -11.95
N SER A 103 -6.88 -1.55 -12.37
CA SER A 103 -7.34 -1.63 -13.75
C SER A 103 -8.14 -0.40 -14.21
N ASP A 104 -8.91 0.23 -13.32
CA ASP A 104 -9.64 1.48 -13.61
C ASP A 104 -8.68 2.67 -13.66
N LEU A 105 -7.70 2.72 -12.76
CA LEU A 105 -6.66 3.75 -12.74
C LEU A 105 -5.77 3.67 -13.98
N PHE A 106 -5.35 2.46 -14.38
CA PHE A 106 -4.56 2.27 -15.59
C PHE A 106 -5.33 2.69 -16.85
N GLN A 107 -6.62 2.34 -16.95
CA GLN A 107 -7.49 2.79 -18.05
C GLN A 107 -7.62 4.31 -18.07
N PHE A 108 -7.92 4.93 -16.92
CA PHE A 108 -8.04 6.39 -16.81
C PHE A 108 -6.77 7.10 -17.27
N LEU A 109 -5.60 6.60 -16.87
CA LEU A 109 -4.33 7.14 -17.30
C LEU A 109 -4.11 6.90 -18.81
N SER A 110 -4.49 5.76 -19.37
CA SER A 110 -4.35 5.44 -20.80
C SER A 110 -5.23 6.30 -21.72
N GLU A 111 -6.43 6.68 -21.27
CA GLU A 111 -7.40 7.46 -22.06
C GLU A 111 -7.16 8.97 -22.01
N LYS A 112 -6.51 9.47 -20.94
CA LYS A 112 -6.21 10.89 -20.77
C LYS A 112 -5.11 11.34 -21.73
N HIS A 113 -5.44 12.23 -22.66
CA HIS A 113 -4.46 12.80 -23.59
C HIS A 113 -3.40 13.64 -22.87
N ARG A 114 -2.16 13.57 -23.35
CA ARG A 114 -1.00 14.30 -22.81
C ARG A 114 -0.02 14.65 -23.93
N ASP A 115 0.66 15.79 -23.80
CA ASP A 115 1.76 16.19 -24.71
C ASP A 115 2.92 15.19 -24.64
N LYS A 116 3.19 14.68 -23.44
CA LYS A 116 4.18 13.63 -23.18
C LYS A 116 3.44 12.38 -22.69
N PRO A 117 3.35 11.31 -23.50
CA PRO A 117 2.73 10.07 -23.07
C PRO A 117 3.56 9.43 -21.95
N ILE A 118 2.90 8.77 -21.01
CA ILE A 118 3.56 8.00 -19.95
C ILE A 118 4.19 6.76 -20.57
N LYS A 119 5.50 6.58 -20.40
CA LYS A 119 6.23 5.40 -20.87
C LYS A 119 5.98 4.21 -19.93
N VAL A 120 5.46 3.11 -20.45
CA VAL A 120 5.10 1.90 -19.68
C VAL A 120 5.99 0.72 -20.05
N PHE A 121 6.54 0.04 -19.06
CA PHE A 121 7.23 -1.24 -19.22
C PHE A 121 6.42 -2.37 -18.56
N PHE A 122 6.21 -3.47 -19.29
CA PHE A 122 5.49 -4.63 -18.79
C PHE A 122 6.45 -5.73 -18.33
N PHE A 123 6.33 -6.18 -17.10
CA PHE A 123 7.17 -7.25 -16.55
C PHE A 123 6.33 -8.41 -16.03
N GLY A 124 6.53 -9.60 -16.61
CA GLY A 124 5.77 -10.80 -16.29
C GLY A 124 4.42 -10.89 -17.00
N GLY A 125 3.63 -11.87 -16.60
CA GLY A 125 2.44 -12.33 -17.30
C GLY A 125 2.61 -13.80 -17.70
N GLU A 126 1.58 -14.38 -18.31
CA GLU A 126 1.75 -15.64 -19.02
C GLU A 126 2.50 -15.40 -20.34
N SER A 127 3.08 -16.46 -20.92
CA SER A 127 3.83 -16.38 -22.18
C SER A 127 3.04 -15.64 -23.27
N GLY A 128 3.64 -14.60 -23.84
CA GLY A 128 3.04 -13.76 -24.89
C GLY A 128 2.06 -12.70 -24.41
N VAL A 129 1.63 -12.69 -23.14
CA VAL A 129 0.70 -11.69 -22.62
C VAL A 129 1.36 -10.30 -22.52
N ALA A 130 2.62 -10.24 -22.09
CA ALA A 130 3.34 -8.97 -21.97
C ALA A 130 3.60 -8.32 -23.33
N GLU A 131 3.97 -9.13 -24.32
CA GLU A 131 4.13 -8.71 -25.72
C GLU A 131 2.82 -8.17 -26.29
N LYS A 132 1.72 -8.93 -26.12
CA LYS A 132 0.40 -8.48 -26.57
C LYS A 132 -0.05 -7.20 -25.86
N ALA A 133 0.22 -7.05 -24.57
CA ALA A 133 -0.08 -5.83 -23.83
C ALA A 133 0.73 -4.63 -24.36
N HIS A 134 2.00 -4.84 -24.72
CA HIS A 134 2.85 -3.85 -25.37
C HIS A 134 2.23 -3.36 -26.69
N GLU A 135 1.84 -4.27 -27.58
CA GLU A 135 1.20 -3.95 -28.86
C GLU A 135 -0.15 -3.23 -28.69
N GLN A 136 -1.00 -3.75 -27.82
CA GLN A 136 -2.35 -3.21 -27.60
C GLN A 136 -2.31 -1.81 -26.99
N LEU A 137 -1.39 -1.55 -26.07
CA LEU A 137 -1.23 -0.22 -25.47
C LEU A 137 -0.79 0.80 -26.53
N ASN A 138 0.17 0.44 -27.38
CA ASN A 138 0.68 1.31 -28.44
C ASN A 138 -0.35 1.57 -29.55
N THR A 139 -1.31 0.67 -29.73
CA THR A 139 -2.37 0.82 -30.74
C THR A 139 -3.55 1.67 -30.24
N HIS A 140 -3.93 1.55 -28.96
CA HIS A 140 -5.20 2.09 -28.47
C HIS A 140 -5.08 3.21 -27.43
N SER A 141 -3.91 3.38 -26.80
CA SER A 141 -3.73 4.41 -25.77
C SER A 141 -3.66 5.81 -26.39
N LYS A 142 -4.23 6.79 -25.70
CA LYS A 142 -4.13 8.22 -26.05
C LYS A 142 -3.15 8.98 -25.15
N GLY A 143 -2.72 8.34 -24.07
CA GLY A 143 -1.97 8.97 -22.98
C GLY A 143 -0.75 8.17 -22.50
N MET A 144 -0.55 6.95 -22.99
CA MET A 144 0.58 6.09 -22.67
C MET A 144 1.23 5.53 -23.94
N VAL A 145 2.49 5.14 -23.81
CA VAL A 145 3.23 4.37 -24.82
C VAL A 145 3.96 3.25 -24.11
N SER A 146 3.91 2.03 -24.62
CA SER A 146 4.73 0.94 -24.11
C SER A 146 6.13 1.03 -24.71
N VAL A 147 7.13 1.11 -23.83
CA VAL A 147 8.56 1.22 -24.19
C VAL A 147 9.32 -0.10 -24.07
N GLY A 148 8.64 -1.15 -23.61
CA GLY A 148 9.21 -2.48 -23.58
C GLY A 148 8.39 -3.47 -22.77
N PHE A 149 8.80 -4.72 -22.86
CA PHE A 149 8.28 -5.79 -22.05
C PHE A 149 9.36 -6.83 -21.76
N TYR A 150 9.15 -7.62 -20.72
CA TYR A 150 9.97 -8.78 -20.42
C TYR A 150 9.16 -9.86 -19.71
N ASP A 151 9.20 -11.08 -20.24
CA ASP A 151 8.67 -12.26 -19.60
C ASP A 151 9.82 -13.04 -18.94
N PRO A 152 9.92 -13.06 -17.60
CA PRO A 152 10.93 -13.86 -16.90
C PRO A 152 10.58 -15.35 -16.85
N GLY A 153 9.40 -15.77 -17.29
CA GLY A 153 8.88 -17.12 -17.15
C GLY A 153 8.65 -17.55 -15.69
N PHE A 154 8.52 -18.86 -15.49
CA PHE A 154 8.28 -19.47 -14.17
C PHE A 154 9.59 -19.75 -13.42
N VAL A 155 10.31 -18.70 -13.04
CA VAL A 155 11.62 -18.80 -12.36
C VAL A 155 11.56 -18.32 -10.90
N SER A 156 12.64 -18.50 -10.12
CA SER A 156 12.74 -17.96 -8.75
C SER A 156 12.74 -16.42 -8.74
N ILE A 157 12.56 -15.78 -7.58
CA ILE A 157 12.64 -14.30 -7.49
C ILE A 157 14.06 -13.86 -7.83
N GLU A 158 15.05 -14.61 -7.39
CA GLU A 158 16.47 -14.37 -7.58
C GLU A 158 16.84 -14.40 -9.07
N ASP A 159 16.37 -15.41 -9.81
CA ASP A 159 16.63 -15.56 -11.24
C ASP A 159 16.03 -14.42 -12.08
N MET A 160 14.84 -13.94 -11.71
CA MET A 160 14.21 -12.80 -12.38
C MET A 160 14.69 -11.45 -11.82
N SER A 161 15.64 -11.45 -10.88
CA SER A 161 16.27 -10.25 -10.30
C SER A 161 17.73 -10.09 -10.72
N LYS A 162 18.18 -10.87 -11.72
CA LYS A 162 19.52 -10.74 -12.30
C LYS A 162 19.74 -9.31 -12.82
N ASP A 163 20.96 -8.81 -12.64
CA ASP A 163 21.27 -7.42 -12.94
C ASP A 163 21.05 -7.07 -14.43
N GLU A 164 21.23 -8.04 -15.34
CA GLU A 164 20.90 -7.87 -16.77
C GLU A 164 19.42 -7.55 -17.03
N ILE A 165 18.51 -8.16 -16.25
CA ILE A 165 17.07 -7.95 -16.37
C ILE A 165 16.71 -6.58 -15.81
N ILE A 166 17.28 -6.22 -14.65
CA ILE A 166 17.06 -4.92 -14.04
C ILE A 166 17.61 -3.80 -14.92
N GLN A 167 18.79 -3.99 -15.51
CA GLN A 167 19.37 -3.05 -16.44
C GLN A 167 18.48 -2.85 -17.67
N LYS A 168 17.94 -3.94 -18.24
CA LYS A 168 16.98 -3.86 -19.36
C LYS A 168 15.74 -3.04 -19.01
N ILE A 169 15.22 -3.15 -17.79
CA ILE A 169 14.08 -2.34 -17.32
C ILE A 169 14.47 -0.87 -17.19
N ASN A 170 15.65 -0.60 -16.63
CA ASN A 170 16.14 0.76 -16.43
C ASN A 170 16.48 1.46 -17.75
N ASP A 171 17.09 0.75 -18.70
CA ASP A 171 17.48 1.26 -20.03
C ASP A 171 16.27 1.59 -20.91
N ALA A 172 15.11 0.98 -20.63
CA ALA A 172 13.86 1.33 -21.31
C ALA A 172 13.33 2.73 -20.92
N GLU A 173 13.92 3.37 -19.89
CA GLU A 173 13.54 4.68 -19.37
C GLU A 173 12.02 4.80 -19.12
N ALA A 174 11.42 3.75 -18.58
CA ALA A 174 10.00 3.75 -18.29
C ALA A 174 9.65 4.74 -17.17
N ASP A 175 8.46 5.35 -17.28
CA ASP A 175 7.85 6.16 -16.23
C ASP A 175 7.03 5.27 -15.27
N PHE A 176 6.47 4.18 -15.80
CA PHE A 176 5.61 3.24 -15.09
C PHE A 176 6.03 1.79 -15.39
N LEU A 177 6.48 1.06 -14.37
CA LEU A 177 6.71 -0.39 -14.40
C LEU A 177 5.48 -1.14 -13.89
N LEU A 178 4.86 -1.91 -14.78
CA LEU A 178 3.75 -2.80 -14.45
C LEU A 178 4.26 -4.22 -14.23
N VAL A 179 4.18 -4.70 -12.99
CA VAL A 179 4.58 -6.06 -12.60
C VAL A 179 3.35 -6.97 -12.57
N ALA A 180 3.30 -7.95 -13.48
CA ALA A 180 2.19 -8.86 -13.65
C ALA A 180 2.50 -10.29 -13.20
N LEU A 181 2.94 -10.46 -11.96
CA LEU A 181 3.16 -11.76 -11.34
C LEU A 181 1.97 -12.16 -10.44
N GLY A 182 2.01 -13.32 -9.79
CA GLY A 182 1.07 -13.60 -8.68
C GLY A 182 1.29 -12.62 -7.53
N ALA A 183 0.24 -12.20 -6.80
CA ALA A 183 0.31 -11.12 -5.80
C ALA A 183 1.50 -11.24 -4.83
N LYS A 184 1.66 -12.41 -4.19
CA LYS A 184 2.78 -12.64 -3.26
C LYS A 184 4.15 -12.52 -3.92
N LYS A 185 4.33 -13.15 -5.08
CA LYS A 185 5.59 -13.16 -5.83
C LYS A 185 5.92 -11.77 -6.40
N GLY A 186 4.92 -11.06 -6.92
CA GLY A 186 5.10 -9.72 -7.48
C GLY A 186 5.46 -8.70 -6.42
N GLN A 187 4.78 -8.71 -5.27
CA GLN A 187 5.13 -7.86 -4.12
C GLN A 187 6.55 -8.16 -3.62
N ALA A 188 6.91 -9.44 -3.47
CA ALA A 188 8.26 -9.83 -3.04
C ALA A 188 9.34 -9.45 -4.06
N TRP A 189 9.08 -9.60 -5.37
CA TRP A 189 10.01 -9.19 -6.42
C TRP A 189 10.23 -7.67 -6.44
N ILE A 190 9.16 -6.88 -6.28
CA ILE A 190 9.28 -5.43 -6.18
C ILE A 190 10.13 -5.07 -4.96
N MET A 191 9.84 -5.65 -3.80
CA MET A 191 10.63 -5.41 -2.58
C MET A 191 12.11 -5.73 -2.75
N ASN A 192 12.42 -6.85 -3.42
CA ASN A 192 13.80 -7.29 -3.66
C ASN A 192 14.58 -6.31 -4.55
N ASN A 193 13.90 -5.67 -5.51
CA ASN A 193 14.54 -4.85 -6.55
C ASN A 193 14.28 -3.34 -6.42
N LEU A 194 13.51 -2.91 -5.41
CA LEU A 194 13.01 -1.53 -5.32
C LEU A 194 14.12 -0.47 -5.34
N THR A 195 15.29 -0.79 -4.77
CA THR A 195 16.45 0.11 -4.72
C THR A 195 17.30 0.09 -6.00
N LYS A 196 17.11 -0.91 -6.86
CA LYS A 196 17.82 -1.05 -8.14
C LYS A 196 17.02 -0.51 -9.33
N LEU A 197 15.73 -0.25 -9.15
CA LEU A 197 14.82 0.22 -10.19
C LEU A 197 14.79 1.76 -10.23
N ASN A 198 15.07 2.33 -11.40
CA ASN A 198 15.05 3.78 -11.62
C ASN A 198 13.66 4.31 -12.03
N VAL A 199 12.70 3.39 -12.24
CA VAL A 199 11.37 3.72 -12.72
C VAL A 199 10.59 4.48 -11.64
N PRO A 200 10.05 5.69 -11.93
CA PRO A 200 9.32 6.48 -10.94
C PRO A 200 8.12 5.75 -10.36
N VAL A 201 7.27 5.13 -11.18
CA VAL A 201 6.04 4.48 -10.72
C VAL A 201 6.16 2.98 -10.86
N ILE A 202 6.01 2.25 -9.77
CA ILE A 202 6.10 0.78 -9.77
C ILE A 202 4.79 0.25 -9.18
N SER A 203 4.17 -0.72 -9.82
CA SER A 203 2.96 -1.34 -9.28
C SER A 203 2.81 -2.80 -9.65
N HIS A 204 2.38 -3.60 -8.69
CA HIS A 204 1.91 -4.96 -8.96
C HIS A 204 0.45 -4.90 -9.44
N LEU A 205 0.23 -5.22 -10.72
CA LEU A 205 -1.09 -5.14 -11.37
C LEU A 205 -1.38 -6.40 -12.20
N GLY A 206 -1.35 -7.56 -11.54
CA GLY A 206 -1.46 -8.87 -12.19
C GLY A 206 -2.62 -9.02 -13.19
N ALA A 207 -3.84 -8.66 -12.81
CA ALA A 207 -4.99 -8.79 -13.73
C ALA A 207 -5.04 -7.70 -14.83
N VAL A 208 -4.32 -6.58 -14.64
CA VAL A 208 -4.37 -5.45 -15.57
C VAL A 208 -3.73 -5.80 -16.89
N ILE A 209 -2.61 -6.53 -16.87
CA ILE A 209 -1.92 -6.92 -18.12
C ILE A 209 -2.85 -7.71 -19.05
N ASN A 210 -3.69 -8.58 -18.49
CA ASN A 210 -4.66 -9.38 -19.25
C ASN A 210 -5.79 -8.53 -19.83
N PHE A 211 -6.24 -7.50 -19.12
CA PHE A 211 -7.21 -6.54 -19.67
C PHE A 211 -6.59 -5.71 -20.81
N VAL A 212 -5.34 -5.30 -20.67
CA VAL A 212 -4.62 -4.53 -21.71
C VAL A 212 -4.35 -5.40 -22.93
N ALA A 213 -3.90 -6.64 -22.74
CA ALA A 213 -3.71 -7.62 -23.80
C ALA A 213 -5.02 -8.09 -24.47
N GLY A 214 -6.18 -7.65 -23.97
CA GLY A 214 -7.50 -8.06 -24.47
C GLY A 214 -7.80 -9.54 -24.29
N SER A 215 -7.09 -10.24 -23.40
CA SER A 215 -7.31 -11.67 -23.12
C SER A 215 -8.50 -11.92 -22.19
N VAL A 216 -8.91 -10.92 -21.41
CA VAL A 216 -10.05 -11.01 -20.49
C VAL A 216 -11.03 -9.87 -20.74
N VAL A 217 -12.33 -10.19 -20.83
CA VAL A 217 -13.39 -9.19 -20.99
C VAL A 217 -13.75 -8.61 -19.62
N ARG A 218 -13.71 -7.29 -19.50
CA ARG A 218 -14.13 -6.59 -18.28
C ARG A 218 -15.63 -6.79 -18.03
N ALA A 219 -16.02 -6.80 -16.75
CA ALA A 219 -17.44 -6.83 -16.40
C ALA A 219 -18.16 -5.58 -16.97
N PRO A 220 -19.41 -5.71 -17.44
CA PRO A 220 -20.19 -4.56 -17.91
C PRO A 220 -20.25 -3.45 -16.87
N GLU A 221 -20.32 -2.19 -17.31
CA GLU A 221 -20.24 -1.02 -16.42
C GLU A 221 -21.27 -1.05 -15.28
N LYS A 222 -22.50 -1.50 -15.56
CA LYS A 222 -23.55 -1.67 -14.53
C LYS A 222 -23.13 -2.64 -13.42
N TRP A 223 -22.49 -3.76 -13.78
CA TRP A 223 -21.99 -4.75 -12.80
C TRP A 223 -20.84 -4.18 -11.97
N ARG A 224 -19.95 -3.40 -12.59
CA ARG A 224 -18.85 -2.71 -11.90
C ARG A 224 -19.38 -1.68 -10.90
N LYS A 225 -20.35 -0.86 -11.31
CA LYS A 225 -21.00 0.14 -10.43
C LYS A 225 -21.76 -0.49 -9.26
N LEU A 226 -22.40 -1.65 -9.48
CA LEU A 226 -23.06 -2.43 -8.42
C LEU A 226 -22.07 -3.22 -7.54
N GLY A 227 -20.79 -3.27 -7.90
CA GLY A 227 -19.79 -4.04 -7.17
C GLY A 227 -19.84 -5.54 -7.37
N LEU A 228 -20.47 -5.99 -8.45
CA LEU A 228 -20.66 -7.41 -8.81
C LEU A 228 -19.58 -7.91 -9.79
N GLU A 229 -18.49 -7.18 -9.95
CA GLU A 229 -17.37 -7.59 -10.82
C GLU A 229 -16.82 -8.97 -10.44
N TRP A 230 -16.83 -9.32 -9.15
CA TRP A 230 -16.41 -10.63 -8.66
C TRP A 230 -17.33 -11.76 -9.17
N LEU A 231 -18.65 -11.56 -9.25
CA LEU A 231 -19.59 -12.54 -9.82
C LEU A 231 -19.32 -12.75 -11.31
N TRP A 232 -19.07 -11.66 -12.04
CA TRP A 232 -18.71 -11.73 -13.46
C TRP A 232 -17.40 -12.50 -13.66
N ARG A 233 -16.42 -12.34 -12.77
CA ARG A 233 -15.18 -13.13 -12.81
C ARG A 233 -15.41 -14.61 -12.49
N ILE A 234 -16.28 -14.96 -11.55
CA ILE A 234 -16.64 -16.39 -11.33
C ILE A 234 -17.24 -16.98 -12.61
N LYS A 235 -18.07 -16.21 -13.32
CA LYS A 235 -18.66 -16.67 -14.58
C LYS A 235 -17.59 -16.98 -15.65
N GLN A 236 -16.55 -16.14 -15.75
CA GLN A 236 -15.46 -16.35 -16.72
C GLN A 236 -14.44 -17.40 -16.27
N GLU A 237 -14.13 -17.44 -14.98
CA GLU A 237 -13.17 -18.34 -14.37
C GLU A 237 -13.81 -19.05 -13.15
N PRO A 238 -14.51 -20.18 -13.36
CA PRO A 238 -15.24 -20.86 -12.31
C PRO A 238 -14.38 -21.15 -11.09
N ASN A 239 -13.13 -21.60 -11.27
CA ASN A 239 -12.21 -21.95 -10.16
C ASN A 239 -11.98 -20.82 -9.13
N LEU A 240 -12.27 -19.56 -9.47
CA LEU A 240 -12.24 -18.44 -8.54
C LEU A 240 -13.27 -18.51 -7.41
N TRP A 241 -14.35 -19.30 -7.56
CA TRP A 241 -15.39 -19.43 -6.53
C TRP A 241 -14.82 -19.94 -5.20
N LYS A 242 -13.90 -20.92 -5.25
CA LYS A 242 -13.24 -21.49 -4.06
C LYS A 242 -12.44 -20.42 -3.32
N ARG A 243 -11.71 -19.59 -4.07
CA ARG A 243 -10.95 -18.47 -3.53
C ARG A 243 -11.87 -17.44 -2.89
N TYR A 244 -12.93 -17.03 -3.57
CA TYR A 244 -13.86 -16.03 -3.03
C TYR A 244 -14.64 -16.51 -1.81
N LEU A 245 -14.99 -17.79 -1.72
CA LEU A 245 -15.57 -18.34 -0.49
C LEU A 245 -14.58 -18.30 0.67
N LYS A 246 -13.32 -18.72 0.45
CA LYS A 246 -12.27 -18.63 1.48
C LYS A 246 -12.04 -17.18 1.90
N ASP A 247 -11.95 -16.27 0.93
CA ASP A 247 -11.74 -14.85 1.17
C ASP A 247 -12.93 -14.23 1.92
N GLY A 248 -14.16 -14.57 1.52
CA GLY A 248 -15.39 -14.11 2.16
C GLY A 248 -15.55 -14.62 3.58
N TRP A 249 -15.23 -15.89 3.83
CA TRP A 249 -15.21 -16.48 5.18
C TRP A 249 -14.19 -15.78 6.09
N SER A 250 -12.96 -15.63 5.60
CA SER A 250 -11.88 -14.98 6.35
C SER A 250 -12.20 -13.51 6.65
N LEU A 251 -12.78 -12.79 5.68
CA LEU A 251 -13.26 -11.42 5.87
C LEU A 251 -14.37 -11.36 6.92
N SER A 252 -15.34 -12.28 6.87
CA SER A 252 -16.45 -12.32 7.84
C SER A 252 -15.94 -12.59 9.25
N TRP A 253 -14.97 -13.49 9.40
CA TRP A 253 -14.31 -13.75 10.67
C TRP A 253 -13.57 -12.51 11.20
N LEU A 254 -12.77 -11.83 10.37
CA LEU A 254 -12.09 -10.60 10.75
C LEU A 254 -13.08 -9.47 11.08
N LEU A 255 -14.19 -9.39 10.34
CA LEU A 255 -15.24 -8.41 10.59
C LEU A 255 -15.85 -8.60 11.98
N LEU A 256 -16.27 -9.82 12.31
CA LEU A 256 -16.94 -10.14 13.57
C LEU A 256 -15.99 -10.09 14.77
N THR A 257 -14.75 -10.54 14.62
CA THR A 257 -13.80 -10.68 15.75
C THR A 257 -12.90 -9.46 15.95
N LYS A 258 -12.68 -8.65 14.91
CA LYS A 258 -11.75 -7.50 14.95
C LYS A 258 -12.45 -6.19 14.64
N GLN A 259 -12.97 -6.03 13.43
CA GLN A 259 -13.40 -4.72 12.92
C GLN A 259 -14.68 -4.18 13.57
N LEU A 260 -15.70 -5.01 13.81
CA LEU A 260 -16.93 -4.59 14.50
C LEU A 260 -16.67 -4.26 15.98
N PRO A 261 -15.98 -5.11 16.77
CA PRO A 261 -15.59 -4.72 18.12
C PRO A 261 -14.73 -3.44 18.13
N TYR A 262 -13.81 -3.29 17.18
CA TYR A 262 -13.03 -2.06 17.01
C TYR A 262 -13.95 -0.84 16.85
N TYR A 263 -14.95 -0.90 15.97
CA TYR A 263 -15.89 0.20 15.75
C TYR A 263 -16.56 0.66 17.05
N PHE A 264 -17.13 -0.27 17.82
CA PHE A 264 -17.83 0.07 19.06
C PHE A 264 -16.88 0.59 20.15
N VAL A 265 -15.72 -0.04 20.31
CA VAL A 265 -14.70 0.38 21.29
C VAL A 265 -14.13 1.75 20.93
N ASN A 266 -13.80 1.97 19.66
CA ASN A 266 -13.32 3.26 19.15
C ASN A 266 -14.37 4.36 19.36
N LYS A 267 -15.63 4.10 19.00
CA LYS A 267 -16.73 5.05 19.23
C LYS A 267 -16.90 5.39 20.70
N LYS A 268 -16.78 4.42 21.60
CA LYS A 268 -16.81 4.65 23.05
C LYS A 268 -15.63 5.52 23.50
N TYR A 269 -14.40 5.15 23.15
CA TYR A 269 -13.21 5.85 23.64
C TYR A 269 -13.03 7.24 23.03
N LYS A 270 -13.54 7.48 21.82
CA LYS A 270 -13.51 8.79 21.16
C LYS A 270 -14.39 9.84 21.86
N ARG A 271 -15.49 9.43 22.53
CA ARG A 271 -16.42 10.36 23.20
C ARG A 271 -15.75 11.19 24.29
N ASP A 272 -14.82 10.58 25.01
CA ASP A 272 -14.13 11.19 26.16
C ASP A 272 -12.74 11.72 25.80
N ALA A 273 -12.40 11.75 24.50
CA ALA A 273 -11.07 12.11 24.04
C ALA A 273 -10.92 13.63 23.90
N SER A 274 -9.97 14.21 24.64
CA SER A 274 -9.56 15.62 24.46
C SER A 274 -8.90 15.85 23.09
N GLN A 275 -8.67 17.12 22.73
CA GLN A 275 -7.90 17.50 21.53
C GLN A 275 -6.40 17.67 21.82
N ASN A 276 -5.99 17.62 23.10
CA ASN A 276 -4.62 17.90 23.50
C ASN A 276 -3.74 16.68 23.28
N ASN A 277 -2.55 16.92 22.73
CA ASN A 277 -1.47 15.94 22.66
C ASN A 277 -0.13 16.58 23.02
N ALA A 278 0.81 15.73 23.40
CA ALA A 278 2.20 16.07 23.62
C ALA A 278 3.07 15.09 22.83
N VAL A 279 4.03 15.65 22.10
CA VAL A 279 5.04 14.93 21.35
C VAL A 279 6.39 15.49 21.79
N ASN A 280 7.29 14.64 22.28
CA ASN A 280 8.62 15.06 22.70
C ASN A 280 9.67 14.04 22.24
N TRP A 281 10.81 14.54 21.76
CA TRP A 281 11.93 13.71 21.33
C TRP A 281 13.06 13.76 22.35
N GLN A 282 13.57 12.59 22.74
CA GLN A 282 14.73 12.44 23.60
C GLN A 282 15.89 11.82 22.80
N PRO A 283 16.83 12.64 22.27
CA PRO A 283 17.91 12.17 21.41
C PRO A 283 18.86 11.18 22.10
N ASN A 284 19.08 11.32 23.41
CA ASN A 284 20.05 10.50 24.15
C ASN A 284 19.59 9.04 24.32
N THR A 285 18.28 8.80 24.25
CA THR A 285 17.67 7.48 24.47
C THR A 285 16.96 6.95 23.23
N ASP A 286 17.06 7.69 22.11
CA ASP A 286 16.31 7.47 20.86
C ASP A 286 14.81 7.22 21.12
N THR A 287 14.24 8.01 22.05
CA THR A 287 12.87 7.80 22.56
C THR A 287 11.94 8.94 22.15
N LEU A 288 10.88 8.58 21.44
CA LEU A 288 9.74 9.42 21.11
C LEU A 288 8.66 9.26 22.17
N PHE A 289 8.41 10.31 22.95
CA PHE A 289 7.36 10.33 23.96
C PHE A 289 6.05 10.89 23.38
N LEU A 290 4.96 10.13 23.55
CA LEU A 290 3.62 10.46 23.07
C LEU A 290 2.61 10.37 24.22
N ALA A 291 1.95 11.50 24.54
CA ALA A 291 0.91 11.57 25.55
C ALA A 291 -0.32 12.35 25.07
N GLY A 292 -1.46 12.13 25.72
CA GLY A 292 -2.74 12.74 25.37
C GLY A 292 -3.52 11.96 24.31
N CYS A 293 -4.23 12.67 23.44
CA CYS A 293 -5.12 12.08 22.44
C CYS A 293 -4.66 12.43 21.02
N PHE A 294 -4.46 11.42 20.18
CA PHE A 294 -4.05 11.62 18.79
C PHE A 294 -5.18 11.31 17.81
N HIS A 295 -5.47 12.28 16.96
CA HIS A 295 -6.58 12.30 16.00
C HIS A 295 -6.08 12.80 14.64
N ALA A 296 -6.83 12.54 13.57
CA ALA A 296 -6.49 12.98 12.22
C ALA A 296 -6.01 14.45 12.13
N ASN A 297 -6.64 15.36 12.88
CA ASN A 297 -6.47 16.81 12.86
C ASN A 297 -5.33 17.37 13.73
N ASN A 298 -4.67 16.57 14.57
CA ASN A 298 -3.66 17.08 15.51
C ASN A 298 -2.28 16.42 15.35
N LEU A 299 -1.96 15.90 14.16
CA LEU A 299 -0.74 15.14 13.93
C LEU A 299 0.45 15.91 13.35
N GLU A 300 0.29 17.20 13.07
CA GLU A 300 1.33 18.02 12.43
C GLU A 300 2.67 18.00 13.18
N LYS A 301 2.63 18.08 14.52
CA LYS A 301 3.84 18.01 15.37
C LYS A 301 4.55 16.67 15.25
N LEU A 302 3.79 15.56 15.16
CA LEU A 302 4.35 14.23 15.00
C LEU A 302 4.99 14.09 13.62
N ASP A 303 4.29 14.53 12.57
CA ASP A 303 4.76 14.43 11.19
C ASP A 303 6.05 15.25 10.98
N ALA A 304 6.12 16.46 11.57
CA ALA A 304 7.32 17.30 11.55
C ALA A 304 8.50 16.62 12.26
N LEU A 305 8.25 16.00 13.41
CA LEU A 305 9.30 15.34 14.19
C LEU A 305 9.79 14.05 13.53
N ILE A 306 8.89 13.24 12.98
CA ILE A 306 9.25 12.05 12.20
C ILE A 306 10.17 12.47 11.05
N SER A 307 9.81 13.54 10.33
CA SER A 307 10.58 14.03 9.19
C SER A 307 12.00 14.48 9.59
N SER A 308 12.16 15.12 10.75
CA SER A 308 13.47 15.58 11.23
C SER A 308 14.31 14.47 11.88
N THR A 309 13.68 13.51 12.56
CA THR A 309 14.35 12.42 13.28
C THR A 309 14.88 11.34 12.35
N LEU A 310 14.20 11.12 11.22
CA LEU A 310 14.59 10.11 10.22
C LEU A 310 15.97 10.38 9.60
N LEU A 311 16.47 11.62 9.62
CA LEU A 311 17.78 11.98 9.08
C LEU A 311 18.96 11.40 9.88
N THR A 312 18.74 10.94 11.10
CA THR A 312 19.78 10.29 11.92
C THR A 312 19.51 8.79 12.04
N MET A 313 20.23 7.98 11.25
CA MET A 313 20.13 6.53 11.31
C MET A 313 20.49 6.00 12.72
N ARG A 314 19.61 5.16 13.26
CA ARG A 314 19.73 4.51 14.57
C ARG A 314 19.24 3.05 14.45
N PRO A 315 19.80 2.12 15.23
CA PRO A 315 19.40 0.71 15.18
C PRO A 315 17.98 0.47 15.73
N GLN A 316 17.47 1.37 16.59
CA GLN A 316 16.19 1.22 17.25
C GLN A 316 15.54 2.58 17.51
N LEU A 317 14.23 2.66 17.29
CA LEU A 317 13.37 3.76 17.71
C LEU A 317 12.44 3.29 18.82
N LYS A 318 12.50 3.93 19.99
CA LYS A 318 11.57 3.66 21.09
C LYS A 318 10.43 4.66 21.06
N ILE A 319 9.20 4.19 21.16
CA ILE A 319 8.00 5.03 21.25
C ILE A 319 7.37 4.79 22.62
N ASP A 320 7.58 5.73 23.54
CA ASP A 320 6.97 5.71 24.86
C ASP A 320 5.56 6.31 24.78
N MET A 321 4.56 5.48 25.05
CA MET A 321 3.14 5.85 25.00
C MET A 321 2.53 6.04 26.39
N ARG A 322 3.35 6.32 27.42
CA ARG A 322 2.86 6.62 28.76
C ARG A 322 1.98 7.88 28.75
N GLY A 323 0.77 7.76 29.30
CA GLY A 323 -0.20 8.86 29.34
C GLY A 323 -0.92 9.07 28.01
N LEU A 324 -0.92 8.07 27.12
CA LEU A 324 -1.71 8.07 25.90
C LEU A 324 -3.17 7.66 26.22
N ASN A 325 -4.10 8.59 26.01
CA ASN A 325 -5.50 8.42 26.41
C ASN A 325 -6.39 7.91 25.27
N TYR A 326 -6.04 8.24 24.02
CA TYR A 326 -6.78 7.85 22.83
C TYR A 326 -5.92 7.96 21.55
N ILE A 327 -6.15 7.05 20.60
CA ILE A 327 -5.61 7.10 19.24
C ILE A 327 -6.70 6.71 18.25
N ASP A 328 -6.77 7.40 17.11
CA ASP A 328 -7.68 7.04 16.01
C ASP A 328 -7.00 6.17 14.95
N GLY A 329 -7.78 5.73 13.96
CA GLY A 329 -7.27 4.92 12.85
C GLY A 329 -6.28 5.66 11.94
N THR A 330 -6.25 6.99 11.97
CA THR A 330 -5.33 7.83 11.18
C THR A 330 -3.94 7.82 11.82
N PHE A 331 -3.88 8.01 13.14
CA PHE A 331 -2.64 7.86 13.91
C PHE A 331 -2.06 6.45 13.75
N MET A 332 -2.90 5.42 13.87
CA MET A 332 -2.45 4.04 13.66
C MET A 332 -1.87 3.83 12.26
N ALA A 333 -2.49 4.40 11.21
CA ALA A 333 -2.00 4.24 9.84
C ALA A 333 -0.61 4.85 9.67
N ARG A 334 -0.40 6.05 10.20
CA ARG A 334 0.88 6.75 10.17
C ARG A 334 1.96 5.99 10.92
N LEU A 335 1.61 5.40 12.06
CA LEU A 335 2.52 4.55 12.84
C LEU A 335 2.92 3.28 12.07
N LEU A 336 1.98 2.64 11.35
CA LEU A 336 2.28 1.49 10.48
C LEU A 336 3.23 1.87 9.35
N ILE A 337 2.98 2.99 8.67
CA ILE A 337 3.81 3.47 7.56
C ILE A 337 5.21 3.82 8.07
N LEU A 338 5.32 4.53 9.19
CA LEU A 338 6.60 4.82 9.84
C LEU A 338 7.35 3.52 10.16
N GLN A 339 6.69 2.54 10.77
CA GLN A 339 7.28 1.24 11.09
C GLN A 339 7.78 0.53 9.84
N GLY A 340 7.01 0.56 8.75
CA GLY A 340 7.41 -0.03 7.48
C GLY A 340 8.68 0.61 6.92
N HIS A 341 8.70 1.94 6.81
CA HIS A 341 9.88 2.65 6.31
C HIS A 341 11.12 2.42 7.18
N LEU A 342 10.99 2.49 8.51
CA LEU A 342 12.08 2.22 9.44
C LEU A 342 12.59 0.77 9.35
N SER A 343 11.68 -0.19 9.15
CA SER A 343 12.06 -1.59 8.99
C SER A 343 12.92 -1.83 7.75
N VAL A 344 12.68 -1.11 6.65
CA VAL A 344 13.51 -1.18 5.43
C VAL A 344 14.90 -0.60 5.67
N LEU A 345 15.01 0.39 6.55
CA LEU A 345 16.28 0.98 6.99
C LEU A 345 17.01 0.14 8.05
N GLY A 346 16.45 -1.00 8.45
CA GLY A 346 17.01 -1.85 9.52
C GLY A 346 16.82 -1.29 10.93
N CYS A 347 15.95 -0.30 11.11
CA CYS A 347 15.61 0.27 12.40
C CYS A 347 14.41 -0.47 13.02
N GLU A 348 14.59 -1.03 14.22
CA GLU A 348 13.50 -1.68 14.96
C GLU A 348 12.65 -0.64 15.70
N VAL A 349 11.32 -0.69 15.52
CA VAL A 349 10.39 0.16 16.29
C VAL A 349 9.85 -0.61 17.49
N VAL A 350 10.07 -0.07 18.69
CA VAL A 350 9.65 -0.67 19.96
C VAL A 350 8.69 0.26 20.68
N ILE A 351 7.53 -0.24 21.07
CA ILE A 351 6.54 0.49 21.87
C ILE A 351 6.77 0.19 23.35
N LEU A 352 6.88 1.25 24.16
CA LEU A 352 7.02 1.19 25.61
C LEU A 352 5.74 1.69 26.30
N ASN A 353 5.47 1.18 27.50
CA ASN A 353 4.42 1.68 28.41
C ASN A 353 3.01 1.76 27.78
N LEU A 354 2.65 0.77 26.94
CA LEU A 354 1.36 0.76 26.25
C LEU A 354 0.21 0.39 27.19
N GLU A 355 -0.64 1.35 27.51
CA GLU A 355 -1.81 1.13 28.38
C GLU A 355 -2.80 0.11 27.77
N GLN A 356 -3.47 -0.66 28.64
CA GLN A 356 -4.39 -1.73 28.23
C GLN A 356 -5.54 -1.23 27.33
N LYS A 357 -6.00 0.01 27.55
CA LYS A 357 -7.02 0.68 26.72
C LYS A 357 -6.54 0.83 25.27
N ILE A 358 -5.32 1.32 25.07
CA ILE A 358 -4.71 1.51 23.75
C ILE A 358 -4.33 0.17 23.13
N LYS A 359 -3.77 -0.75 23.91
CA LYS A 359 -3.47 -2.13 23.49
C LYS A 359 -4.71 -2.82 22.92
N ARG A 360 -5.87 -2.65 23.55
CA ARG A 360 -7.15 -3.17 23.05
C ARG A 360 -7.55 -2.55 21.71
N LEU A 361 -7.46 -1.23 21.56
CA LEU A 361 -7.74 -0.55 20.28
C LEU A 361 -6.86 -1.09 19.16
N MET A 362 -5.54 -1.11 19.37
CA MET A 362 -4.57 -1.58 18.37
C MET A 362 -4.75 -3.06 18.01
N SER A 363 -5.10 -3.89 19.00
CA SER A 363 -5.36 -5.33 18.77
C SER A 363 -6.60 -5.57 17.93
N LEU A 364 -7.68 -4.81 18.18
CA LEU A 364 -8.93 -4.90 17.41
C LEU A 364 -8.79 -4.28 16.02
N ALA A 365 -7.98 -3.22 15.87
CA ALA A 365 -7.63 -2.67 14.56
C ALA A 365 -6.70 -3.59 13.75
N GLY A 366 -6.16 -4.66 14.36
CA GLY A 366 -5.26 -5.60 13.70
C GLY A 366 -3.82 -5.11 13.53
N VAL A 367 -3.43 -4.04 14.21
CA VAL A 367 -2.12 -3.36 14.04
C VAL A 367 -1.12 -3.73 15.12
N LEU A 368 -1.58 -4.13 16.32
CA LEU A 368 -0.69 -4.38 17.47
C LEU A 368 0.41 -5.40 17.16
N LYS A 369 0.10 -6.43 16.39
CA LYS A 369 1.04 -7.51 16.03
C LYS A 369 2.23 -7.05 15.17
N ARG A 370 2.21 -5.80 14.68
CA ARG A 370 3.28 -5.21 13.87
C ARG A 370 4.36 -4.53 14.71
N PHE A 371 4.15 -4.45 16.02
CA PHE A 371 5.05 -3.78 16.94
C PHE A 371 5.54 -4.74 18.00
N LYS A 372 6.80 -4.58 18.38
CA LYS A 372 7.34 -5.15 19.61
C LYS A 372 6.90 -4.25 20.76
N VAL A 373 6.19 -4.82 21.73
CA VAL A 373 5.68 -4.08 22.89
C VAL A 373 6.40 -4.56 24.14
N ILE A 374 7.04 -3.65 24.85
CA ILE A 374 7.66 -3.91 26.14
C ILE A 374 6.77 -3.26 27.20
N SER A 375 6.18 -4.09 28.05
CA SER A 375 5.48 -3.62 29.24
C SER A 375 6.53 -3.26 30.29
N GLY A 376 6.51 -1.99 30.71
CA GLY A 376 7.29 -1.49 31.85
C GLY A 376 6.64 -1.79 33.18
#